data_AF-A0A2M7WUN2-F1
#
_entry.id   AF-A0A2M7WUN2-F1
#
_cell.length_a   1.000
_cell.length_b   1.000
_cell.length_c   1.000
_cell.angle_alpha   90.00
_cell.angle_beta   90.00
_cell.angle_gamma   90.00
#
_symmetry.space_group_name_H-M   'P 1'
#
loop_
_entity.id
_entity.type
_entity.pdbx_description
1 polymer ?
#
loop_
_entity_poly.entity_id
_entity_poly.type
_entity_poly.pdbx_seq_one_letter_code
_entity_poly.pdbx_strand_id
1 'polypeptide(L)'
;MKKRRKKKIFLDYASATPVDPRVFAVMKPFFKERYANPSTVYEDGVLIKQSIEGFRKNIAEILGGHSDEIIFTSSGTESCNIALRGIFQSAQKLIPRPHIITSAIEHPAVLETIKNLEQFGAKVSYLPVDKNGEISINDFKKELTKDTVLVSIEYANGEVGVIEPIREISKTIRQFKMSKKSLKKFPYFHTDASQAANFLSLKVSELGVDLMTLDASKIYGPKGSGVLYLKRGTDISPIIFGGGQEDGLRSGTENVAAIAGMSKALSLTLEKRKDENKRMTALRNFCIESIQKKFPNAILNGPSENRLPNNVNFCF
;
A
#
# COMPACT_ATOMS: atom_id res chain seq x y z
N MET A 1 8.13 -42.74 -24.34
CA MET A 1 7.44 -41.44 -24.45
C MET A 1 7.50 -40.71 -23.11
N LYS A 2 8.31 -39.63 -22.99
CA LYS A 2 8.29 -38.78 -21.77
C LYS A 2 6.96 -38.02 -21.74
N LYS A 3 6.07 -38.34 -20.80
CA LYS A 3 4.85 -37.55 -20.53
C LYS A 3 5.26 -36.10 -20.31
N ARG A 4 4.94 -35.23 -21.27
CA ARG A 4 5.16 -33.79 -21.19
C ARG A 4 4.40 -33.29 -19.97
N ARG A 5 5.11 -32.98 -18.87
CA ARG A 5 4.51 -32.52 -17.61
C ARG A 5 3.61 -31.32 -17.93
N LYS A 6 2.30 -31.43 -17.69
CA LYS A 6 1.35 -30.33 -17.94
C LYS A 6 1.89 -29.07 -17.25
N LYS A 7 2.12 -28.00 -18.02
CA LYS A 7 2.49 -26.70 -17.44
C LYS A 7 1.33 -26.25 -16.58
N LYS A 8 1.54 -26.09 -15.28
CA LYS A 8 0.57 -25.50 -14.36
C LYS A 8 0.51 -24.00 -14.66
N ILE A 9 -0.68 -23.48 -14.94
CA ILE A 9 -0.91 -22.04 -15.11
C ILE A 9 -1.33 -21.51 -13.73
N PHE A 10 -0.66 -20.45 -13.27
CA PHE A 10 -0.99 -19.76 -12.03
C PHE A 10 -1.57 -18.39 -12.41
N LEU A 11 -2.80 -18.09 -11.98
CA LEU A 11 -3.51 -16.84 -12.30
C LEU A 11 -3.98 -16.11 -11.03
N ASP A 12 -3.30 -16.37 -9.90
CA ASP A 12 -3.64 -15.82 -8.58
C ASP A 12 -2.51 -14.92 -8.04
N TYR A 13 -1.99 -14.05 -8.91
CA TYR A 13 -0.90 -13.12 -8.57
C TYR A 13 -1.37 -11.98 -7.64
N ALA A 14 -2.67 -11.74 -7.52
CA ALA A 14 -3.24 -10.80 -6.54
C ALA A 14 -3.03 -11.28 -5.10
N SER A 15 -3.00 -12.61 -4.87
CA SER A 15 -2.73 -13.21 -3.56
C SER A 15 -1.25 -13.14 -3.20
N ALA A 16 -0.35 -13.62 -4.08
CA ALA A 16 1.08 -13.46 -3.92
C ALA A 16 1.84 -13.70 -5.24
N THR A 17 3.00 -13.06 -5.35
CA THR A 17 3.92 -13.23 -6.49
C THR A 17 5.15 -14.06 -6.09
N PRO A 18 5.81 -14.76 -7.04
CA PRO A 18 7.12 -15.33 -6.81
C PRO A 18 8.17 -14.22 -6.71
N VAL A 19 9.26 -14.45 -5.97
CA VAL A 19 10.38 -13.51 -5.90
C VAL A 19 11.11 -13.49 -7.25
N ASP A 20 11.33 -12.30 -7.83
CA ASP A 20 12.14 -12.15 -9.05
C ASP A 20 13.58 -12.62 -8.75
N PRO A 21 14.21 -13.43 -9.62
CA PRO A 21 15.59 -13.89 -9.40
C PRO A 21 16.60 -12.77 -9.14
N ARG A 22 16.41 -11.60 -9.76
CA ARG A 22 17.26 -10.40 -9.58
C ARG A 22 17.03 -9.76 -8.22
N VAL A 23 15.82 -9.89 -7.66
CA VAL A 23 15.53 -9.49 -6.28
C VAL A 23 16.21 -10.44 -5.31
N PHE A 24 16.05 -11.75 -5.49
CA PHE A 24 16.70 -12.73 -4.61
C PHE A 24 18.23 -12.60 -4.61
N ALA A 25 18.83 -12.28 -5.76
CA ALA A 25 20.26 -12.06 -5.89
C ALA A 25 20.79 -10.93 -4.98
N VAL A 26 20.04 -9.81 -4.83
CA VAL A 26 20.47 -8.71 -3.95
C VAL A 26 20.27 -9.01 -2.46
N MET A 27 19.36 -9.94 -2.14
CA MET A 27 19.09 -10.35 -0.76
C MET A 27 20.16 -11.29 -0.23
N LYS A 28 20.69 -12.16 -1.10
CA LYS A 28 21.59 -13.27 -0.73
C LYS A 28 22.74 -12.87 0.19
N PRO A 29 23.47 -11.75 -0.05
CA PRO A 29 24.61 -11.37 0.79
C PRO A 29 24.26 -11.17 2.27
N PHE A 30 23.05 -10.71 2.56
CA PHE A 30 22.61 -10.38 3.92
C PHE A 30 22.24 -11.60 4.77
N PHE A 31 22.21 -12.80 4.17
CA PHE A 31 22.00 -14.05 4.90
C PHE A 31 23.29 -14.73 5.37
N LYS A 32 24.44 -14.39 4.79
CA LYS A 32 25.70 -15.11 5.03
C LYS A 32 26.90 -14.20 5.23
N GLU A 33 27.13 -13.26 4.32
CA GLU A 33 28.33 -12.43 4.32
C GLU A 33 28.14 -11.11 5.08
N ARG A 34 26.92 -10.56 5.08
CA ARG A 34 26.58 -9.22 5.60
C ARG A 34 25.46 -9.30 6.64
N TYR A 35 25.69 -10.00 7.74
CA TYR A 35 24.67 -10.37 8.74
C TYR A 35 24.72 -9.55 10.03
N ALA A 36 25.63 -8.59 10.14
CA ALA A 36 25.81 -7.78 11.35
C ALA A 36 24.55 -6.99 11.71
N ASN A 37 24.36 -6.73 13.00
CA ASN A 37 23.22 -5.96 13.50
C ASN A 37 23.46 -4.45 13.26
N PRO A 38 22.58 -3.73 12.54
CA PRO A 38 22.74 -2.29 12.24
C PRO A 38 22.70 -1.38 13.46
N SER A 39 22.22 -1.87 14.61
CA SER A 39 22.20 -1.11 15.87
C SER A 39 23.58 -1.09 16.59
N THR A 40 24.58 -1.78 16.04
CA THR A 40 25.92 -1.86 16.65
C THR A 40 26.87 -0.82 16.07
N VAL A 41 27.90 -0.43 16.84
CA VAL A 41 28.83 0.66 16.49
C VAL A 41 30.11 0.19 15.80
N TYR A 42 30.35 -1.12 15.72
CA TYR A 42 31.52 -1.65 15.02
C TYR A 42 31.32 -1.62 13.50
N GLU A 43 32.42 -1.74 12.76
CA GLU A 43 32.49 -1.47 11.32
C GLU A 43 31.38 -2.17 10.51
N ASP A 44 31.18 -3.49 10.67
CA ASP A 44 30.14 -4.17 9.90
C ASP A 44 28.75 -3.66 10.23
N GLY A 45 28.44 -3.37 11.50
CA GLY A 45 27.16 -2.78 11.90
C GLY A 45 26.89 -1.44 11.21
N VAL A 46 27.92 -0.59 11.14
CA VAL A 46 27.87 0.69 10.42
C VAL A 46 27.64 0.50 8.93
N LEU A 47 28.33 -0.47 8.29
CA LEU A 47 28.15 -0.79 6.87
C LEU A 47 26.74 -1.32 6.55
N ILE A 48 26.16 -2.12 7.45
CA ILE A 48 24.78 -2.60 7.31
C ILE A 48 23.80 -1.43 7.45
N LYS A 49 24.00 -0.55 8.45
CA LYS A 49 23.17 0.65 8.62
C LYS A 49 23.21 1.54 7.38
N GLN A 50 24.40 1.77 6.81
CA GLN A 50 24.56 2.51 5.55
C GLN A 50 23.82 1.84 4.38
N SER A 51 23.81 0.50 4.33
CA SER A 51 23.06 -0.24 3.30
C SER A 51 21.54 -0.01 3.44
N ILE A 52 21.00 -0.06 4.66
CA ILE A 52 19.58 0.23 4.95
C ILE A 52 19.23 1.65 4.46
N GLU A 53 20.06 2.64 4.80
CA GLU A 53 19.83 4.03 4.38
C GLU A 53 19.89 4.20 2.85
N GLY A 54 20.77 3.46 2.17
CA GLY A 54 20.79 3.40 0.70
C GLY A 54 19.49 2.83 0.11
N PHE A 55 18.96 1.75 0.70
CA PHE A 55 17.68 1.18 0.28
C PHE A 55 16.50 2.11 0.55
N ARG A 56 16.51 2.78 1.72
CA ARG A 56 15.52 3.79 2.14
C ARG A 56 15.48 4.96 1.15
N LYS A 57 16.66 5.49 0.80
CA LYS A 57 16.81 6.55 -0.20
C LYS A 57 16.27 6.15 -1.58
N ASN A 58 16.60 4.96 -2.08
CA ASN A 58 16.09 4.49 -3.37
C ASN A 58 14.55 4.40 -3.38
N ILE A 59 13.93 3.90 -2.31
CA ILE A 59 12.47 3.85 -2.20
C ILE A 59 11.87 5.26 -2.16
N ALA A 60 12.44 6.17 -1.37
CA ALA A 60 12.00 7.56 -1.33
C ALA A 60 12.05 8.24 -2.70
N GLU A 61 13.12 8.05 -3.47
CA GLU A 61 13.25 8.58 -4.83
C GLU A 61 12.18 8.02 -5.78
N ILE A 62 11.89 6.71 -5.70
CA ILE A 62 10.82 6.08 -6.48
C ILE A 62 9.47 6.73 -6.15
N LEU A 63 9.17 6.92 -4.86
CA LEU A 63 7.93 7.57 -4.39
C LEU A 63 7.92 9.08 -4.60
N GLY A 64 9.07 9.72 -4.85
CA GLY A 64 9.20 11.17 -4.94
C GLY A 64 9.05 11.88 -3.59
N GLY A 65 9.46 11.22 -2.50
CA GLY A 65 9.50 11.77 -1.14
C GLY A 65 10.93 11.85 -0.60
N HIS A 66 11.05 11.92 0.73
CA HIS A 66 12.33 11.94 1.45
C HIS A 66 12.61 10.62 2.18
N SER A 67 13.89 10.30 2.42
CA SER A 67 14.28 9.04 3.05
C SER A 67 13.67 8.85 4.44
N ASP A 68 13.63 9.90 5.26
CA ASP A 68 13.02 9.93 6.60
C ASP A 68 11.49 9.80 6.59
N GLU A 69 10.86 9.77 5.41
CA GLU A 69 9.43 9.48 5.24
C GLU A 69 9.17 8.00 4.95
N ILE A 70 10.20 7.15 4.93
CA ILE A 70 10.06 5.71 4.65
C ILE A 70 10.25 4.95 5.94
N ILE A 71 9.26 4.15 6.32
CA ILE A 71 9.29 3.24 7.46
C ILE A 71 9.22 1.81 6.95
N PHE A 72 10.18 0.96 7.33
CA PHE A 72 10.17 -0.45 6.99
C PHE A 72 9.28 -1.25 7.94
N THR A 73 8.45 -2.13 7.37
CA THR A 73 7.52 -2.99 8.10
C THR A 73 7.66 -4.44 7.62
N SER A 74 6.97 -5.39 8.27
CA SER A 74 6.96 -6.79 7.85
C SER A 74 5.99 -7.09 6.71
N SER A 75 5.02 -6.22 6.41
CA SER A 75 3.99 -6.49 5.40
C SER A 75 3.12 -5.25 5.17
N GLY A 76 2.29 -5.28 4.11
CA GLY A 76 1.23 -4.29 3.95
C GLY A 76 0.23 -4.28 5.11
N THR A 77 -0.03 -5.44 5.73
CA THR A 77 -0.93 -5.53 6.90
C THR A 77 -0.37 -4.76 8.10
N GLU A 78 0.93 -4.88 8.38
CA GLU A 78 1.58 -4.12 9.45
C GLU A 78 1.57 -2.62 9.14
N SER A 79 1.89 -2.22 7.90
CA SER A 79 1.83 -0.82 7.47
C SER A 79 0.45 -0.21 7.65
N CYS A 80 -0.62 -0.89 7.22
CA CYS A 80 -2.00 -0.44 7.43
C CYS A 80 -2.32 -0.32 8.93
N ASN A 81 -1.88 -1.27 9.76
CA ASN A 81 -2.11 -1.19 11.20
C ASN A 81 -1.39 0.01 11.84
N ILE A 82 -0.12 0.25 11.51
CA ILE A 82 0.63 1.41 11.99
C ILE A 82 -0.09 2.70 11.56
N ALA A 83 -0.44 2.83 10.28
CA ALA A 83 -1.13 4.00 9.74
C ALA A 83 -2.46 4.28 10.47
N LEU A 84 -3.33 3.28 10.58
CA LEU A 84 -4.67 3.46 11.13
C LEU A 84 -4.63 3.66 12.66
N ARG A 85 -4.00 2.74 13.38
CA ARG A 85 -3.95 2.77 14.85
C ARG A 85 -3.10 3.92 15.35
N GLY A 86 -1.95 4.16 14.72
CA GLY A 86 -1.03 5.21 15.12
C GLY A 86 -1.63 6.61 14.95
N ILE A 87 -2.33 6.86 13.84
CA ILE A 87 -3.03 8.15 13.64
C ILE A 87 -4.20 8.27 14.61
N PHE A 88 -4.99 7.22 14.79
CA PHE A 88 -6.09 7.22 15.76
C PHE A 88 -5.62 7.57 17.17
N GLN A 89 -4.61 6.87 17.70
CA GLN A 89 -4.06 7.09 19.04
C GLN A 89 -3.45 8.49 19.19
N SER A 90 -2.76 8.98 18.17
CA SER A 90 -2.21 10.34 18.14
C SER A 90 -3.33 11.38 18.19
N ALA A 91 -4.38 11.18 17.41
CA ALA A 91 -5.49 12.12 17.30
C ALA A 91 -6.43 12.09 18.53
N GLN A 92 -6.58 10.94 19.19
CA GLN A 92 -7.43 10.79 20.36
C GLN A 92 -7.01 11.67 21.55
N LYS A 93 -5.73 12.09 21.59
CA LYS A 93 -5.21 13.07 22.56
C LYS A 93 -5.83 14.47 22.40
N LEU A 94 -6.37 14.77 21.22
CA LEU A 94 -6.91 16.08 20.85
C LEU A 94 -8.42 16.05 20.60
N ILE A 95 -8.92 14.93 20.05
CA ILE A 95 -10.32 14.74 19.68
C ILE A 95 -10.83 13.50 20.41
N PRO A 96 -11.74 13.63 21.41
CA PRO A 96 -12.17 12.49 22.23
C PRO A 96 -12.77 11.31 21.44
N ARG A 97 -13.46 11.61 20.33
CA ARG A 97 -14.04 10.62 19.42
C ARG A 97 -13.62 10.91 17.98
N PRO A 98 -12.39 10.55 17.60
CA PRO A 98 -11.88 10.80 16.26
C PRO A 98 -12.75 10.13 15.20
N HIS A 99 -13.04 10.85 14.12
CA HIS A 99 -13.78 10.32 12.99
C HIS A 99 -12.82 9.83 11.90
N ILE A 100 -13.05 8.61 11.40
CA ILE A 100 -12.29 7.98 10.32
C ILE A 100 -13.24 7.72 9.15
N ILE A 101 -12.83 8.08 7.94
CA ILE A 101 -13.56 7.74 6.71
C ILE A 101 -12.78 6.65 5.98
N THR A 102 -13.48 5.62 5.52
CA THR A 102 -12.89 4.51 4.75
C THR A 102 -13.89 3.99 3.73
N SER A 103 -13.50 3.09 2.82
CA SER A 103 -14.44 2.45 1.89
C SER A 103 -14.97 1.13 2.46
N ALA A 104 -16.12 0.69 1.97
CA ALA A 104 -16.67 -0.62 2.32
C ALA A 104 -15.91 -1.80 1.67
N ILE A 105 -15.00 -1.53 0.72
CA ILE A 105 -14.32 -2.54 -0.10
C ILE A 105 -12.83 -2.69 0.21
N GLU A 106 -12.33 -2.04 1.26
CA GLU A 106 -10.92 -2.13 1.65
C GLU A 106 -10.50 -3.57 1.98
N HIS A 107 -9.20 -3.84 1.85
CA HIS A 107 -8.61 -5.08 2.32
C HIS A 107 -8.93 -5.35 3.81
N PRO A 108 -9.09 -6.62 4.26
CA PRO A 108 -9.36 -6.94 5.66
C PRO A 108 -8.36 -6.35 6.66
N ALA A 109 -7.10 -6.14 6.28
CA ALA A 109 -6.12 -5.46 7.12
C ALA A 109 -6.54 -4.03 7.52
N VAL A 110 -7.31 -3.34 6.68
CA VAL A 110 -7.90 -2.04 6.97
C VAL A 110 -9.23 -2.22 7.69
N LEU A 111 -10.18 -2.98 7.11
CA LEU A 111 -11.54 -3.11 7.66
C LEU A 111 -11.54 -3.68 9.09
N GLU A 112 -10.79 -4.74 9.36
CA GLU A 112 -10.74 -5.35 10.70
C GLU A 112 -10.01 -4.47 11.70
N THR A 113 -9.01 -3.71 11.25
CA THR A 113 -8.36 -2.71 12.11
C THR A 113 -9.34 -1.60 12.48
N ILE A 114 -10.12 -1.09 11.52
CA ILE A 114 -11.12 -0.06 11.76
C ILE A 114 -12.24 -0.57 12.68
N LYS A 115 -12.76 -1.77 12.44
CA LYS A 115 -13.75 -2.41 13.34
C LYS A 115 -13.22 -2.53 14.77
N ASN A 116 -11.94 -2.86 14.93
CA ASN A 116 -11.32 -2.87 16.25
C ASN A 116 -11.21 -1.46 16.86
N LEU A 117 -10.87 -0.43 16.06
CA LEU A 117 -10.81 0.96 16.53
C LEU A 117 -12.18 1.54 16.94
N GLU A 118 -13.28 1.09 16.34
CA GLU A 118 -14.64 1.45 16.78
C GLU A 118 -14.88 1.04 18.24
N GLN A 119 -14.39 -0.13 18.64
CA GLN A 119 -14.46 -0.61 20.04
C GLN A 119 -13.66 0.29 21.00
N PHE A 120 -12.66 1.01 20.49
CA PHE A 120 -11.86 1.98 21.25
C PHE A 120 -12.36 3.44 21.10
N GLY A 121 -13.55 3.63 20.53
CA GLY A 121 -14.24 4.93 20.49
C GLY A 121 -14.10 5.73 19.19
N ALA A 122 -13.50 5.16 18.15
CA ALA A 122 -13.53 5.76 16.82
C ALA A 122 -14.97 5.89 16.31
N LYS A 123 -15.29 7.02 15.67
CA LYS A 123 -16.45 7.12 14.79
C LYS A 123 -15.99 6.75 13.39
N VAL A 124 -16.79 5.99 12.64
CA VAL A 124 -16.39 5.55 11.30
C VAL A 124 -17.50 5.80 10.31
N SER A 125 -17.13 6.32 9.14
CA SER A 125 -17.99 6.35 7.95
C SER A 125 -17.41 5.42 6.90
N TYR A 126 -18.18 4.38 6.57
CA TYR A 126 -17.89 3.45 5.48
C TYR A 126 -18.56 3.96 4.21
N LEU A 127 -17.76 4.45 3.27
CA LEU A 127 -18.25 4.92 1.98
C LEU A 127 -18.76 3.73 1.17
N PRO A 128 -20.00 3.78 0.67
CA PRO A 128 -20.46 2.82 -0.31
C PRO A 128 -19.73 3.05 -1.64
N VAL A 129 -19.74 2.02 -2.47
CA VAL A 129 -19.25 2.07 -3.84
C VAL A 129 -20.40 1.85 -4.82
N ASP A 130 -20.21 2.30 -6.05
CA ASP A 130 -21.16 2.01 -7.12
C ASP A 130 -21.06 0.54 -7.60
N LYS A 131 -21.83 0.18 -8.63
CA LYS A 131 -21.82 -1.18 -9.22
C LYS A 131 -20.47 -1.59 -9.81
N ASN A 132 -19.59 -0.63 -10.10
CA ASN A 132 -18.25 -0.87 -10.60
C ASN A 132 -17.21 -0.91 -9.48
N GLY A 133 -17.61 -0.65 -8.24
CA GLY A 133 -16.70 -0.59 -7.11
C GLY A 133 -15.97 0.74 -6.99
N GLU A 134 -16.44 1.83 -7.62
CA GLU A 134 -15.80 3.15 -7.52
C GLU A 134 -16.49 4.02 -6.45
N ILE A 135 -15.70 4.80 -5.72
CA ILE A 135 -16.19 5.74 -4.71
C ILE A 135 -16.70 7.05 -5.33
N SER A 136 -17.90 7.44 -4.93
CA SER A 136 -18.47 8.76 -5.27
C SER A 136 -17.79 9.88 -4.48
N ILE A 137 -17.13 10.81 -5.20
CA ILE A 137 -16.55 12.03 -4.62
C ILE A 137 -17.61 12.89 -3.90
N ASN A 138 -18.85 12.86 -4.36
CA ASN A 138 -19.93 13.62 -3.73
C ASN A 138 -20.34 13.01 -2.38
N ASP A 139 -20.33 11.69 -2.27
CA ASP A 139 -20.65 11.03 -1.00
C ASP A 139 -19.48 11.17 -0.03
N PHE A 140 -18.24 11.04 -0.52
CA PHE A 140 -17.04 11.35 0.28
C PHE A 140 -17.09 12.76 0.90
N LYS A 141 -17.48 13.78 0.12
CA LYS A 141 -17.60 15.16 0.62
C LYS A 141 -18.60 15.31 1.77
N LYS A 142 -19.68 14.55 1.77
CA LYS A 142 -20.73 14.64 2.80
C LYS A 142 -20.26 14.07 4.14
N GLU A 143 -19.38 13.08 4.10
CA GLU A 143 -18.83 12.45 5.31
C GLU A 143 -17.73 13.28 6.00
N LEU A 144 -17.15 14.27 5.31
CA LEU A 144 -16.13 15.13 5.92
C LEU A 144 -16.71 16.03 7.02
N THR A 145 -16.29 15.76 8.25
CA THR A 145 -16.64 16.55 9.44
C THR A 145 -15.42 17.20 10.08
N LYS A 146 -15.63 18.15 11.00
CA LYS A 146 -14.56 18.81 11.77
C LYS A 146 -13.76 17.84 12.66
N ASP A 147 -14.34 16.69 12.99
CA ASP A 147 -13.73 15.66 13.84
C ASP A 147 -13.01 14.59 13.00
N THR A 148 -13.02 14.72 11.67
CA THR A 148 -12.37 13.75 10.76
C THR A 148 -10.87 13.86 10.87
N VAL A 149 -10.21 12.79 11.28
CA VAL A 149 -8.76 12.74 11.52
C VAL A 149 -8.01 11.96 10.46
N LEU A 150 -8.68 11.00 9.83
CA LEU A 150 -8.08 10.11 8.85
C LEU A 150 -9.10 9.74 7.77
N VAL A 151 -8.64 9.78 6.52
CA VAL A 151 -9.28 9.15 5.38
C VAL A 151 -8.37 8.01 4.93
N SER A 152 -8.89 6.79 4.81
CA SER A 152 -8.14 5.61 4.37
C SER A 152 -8.87 4.93 3.21
N ILE A 153 -8.30 5.03 2.00
CA ILE A 153 -8.90 4.51 0.77
C ILE A 153 -7.83 3.74 0.00
N GLU A 154 -8.08 2.47 -0.30
CA GLU A 154 -7.19 1.67 -1.15
C GLU A 154 -7.05 2.32 -2.53
N TYR A 155 -5.86 2.27 -3.12
CA TYR A 155 -5.62 2.90 -4.41
C TYR A 155 -6.24 2.10 -5.56
N ALA A 156 -6.21 0.77 -5.44
CA ALA A 156 -6.86 -0.10 -6.39
C ALA A 156 -7.25 -1.41 -5.73
N ASN A 157 -8.46 -1.89 -6.03
CA ASN A 157 -9.00 -3.09 -5.43
C ASN A 157 -8.38 -4.35 -6.08
N GLY A 158 -7.87 -5.27 -5.26
CA GLY A 158 -7.27 -6.51 -5.75
C GLY A 158 -8.27 -7.53 -6.31
N GLU A 159 -9.55 -7.43 -5.92
CA GLU A 159 -10.60 -8.40 -6.23
C GLU A 159 -11.33 -8.08 -7.54
N VAL A 160 -11.86 -6.87 -7.68
CA VAL A 160 -12.59 -6.42 -8.88
C VAL A 160 -11.78 -5.48 -9.77
N GLY A 161 -10.59 -5.06 -9.33
CA GLY A 161 -9.63 -4.33 -10.17
C GLY A 161 -9.92 -2.85 -10.38
N VAL A 162 -10.95 -2.27 -9.75
CA VAL A 162 -11.24 -0.83 -9.82
C VAL A 162 -10.05 -0.01 -9.31
N ILE A 163 -9.80 1.14 -9.93
CA ILE A 163 -8.79 2.11 -9.51
C ILE A 163 -9.52 3.32 -8.93
N GLU A 164 -9.31 3.59 -7.64
CA GLU A 164 -10.01 4.66 -6.92
C GLU A 164 -9.47 6.06 -7.25
N PRO A 165 -10.30 7.11 -7.16
CA PRO A 165 -9.95 8.48 -7.54
C PRO A 165 -9.16 9.20 -6.43
N ILE A 166 -7.98 8.66 -6.09
CA ILE A 166 -7.12 9.13 -4.99
C ILE A 166 -6.75 10.61 -5.14
N ARG A 167 -6.52 11.11 -6.37
CA ARG A 167 -6.14 12.51 -6.62
C ARG A 167 -7.30 13.47 -6.31
N GLU A 168 -8.51 13.09 -6.71
CA GLU A 168 -9.74 13.83 -6.49
C GLU A 168 -10.12 13.86 -5.00
N ILE A 169 -9.93 12.73 -4.30
CA ILE A 169 -10.10 12.62 -2.85
C ILE A 169 -9.10 13.56 -2.14
N SER A 170 -7.81 13.52 -2.50
CA SER A 170 -6.81 14.40 -1.88
C SER A 170 -7.07 15.88 -2.15
N LYS A 171 -7.52 16.23 -3.35
CA LYS A 171 -7.94 17.60 -3.70
C LYS A 171 -9.11 18.06 -2.83
N THR A 172 -10.09 17.19 -2.62
CA THR A 172 -11.27 17.46 -1.77
C THR A 172 -10.86 17.66 -0.31
N ILE A 173 -9.95 16.83 0.21
CA ILE A 173 -9.40 17.00 1.58
C ILE A 173 -8.71 18.36 1.72
N ARG A 174 -7.88 18.76 0.76
CA ARG A 174 -7.20 20.07 0.78
C ARG A 174 -8.21 21.22 0.79
N GLN A 175 -9.23 21.18 -0.08
CA GLN A 175 -10.29 22.18 -0.13
C GLN A 175 -11.05 22.27 1.21
N PHE A 176 -11.35 21.14 1.82
CA PHE A 176 -11.99 21.08 3.13
C PHE A 176 -11.12 21.75 4.21
N LYS A 177 -9.84 21.41 4.32
CA LYS A 177 -8.88 22.04 5.25
C LYS A 177 -8.81 23.56 5.05
N MET A 178 -8.72 24.03 3.80
CA MET A 178 -8.69 25.46 3.49
C MET A 178 -9.97 26.20 3.92
N SER A 179 -11.13 25.56 3.79
CA SER A 179 -12.41 26.15 4.18
C SER A 179 -12.59 26.29 5.71
N LYS A 180 -11.79 25.56 6.50
CA LYS A 180 -11.87 25.51 7.96
C LYS A 180 -10.53 25.96 8.56
N LYS A 181 -10.33 27.26 8.74
CA LYS A 181 -9.08 27.84 9.31
C LYS A 181 -8.64 27.22 10.65
N SER A 182 -9.56 26.63 11.42
CA SER A 182 -9.29 25.91 12.67
C SER A 182 -8.70 24.50 12.49
N LEU A 183 -8.81 23.91 11.30
CA LEU A 183 -8.34 22.56 10.97
C LEU A 183 -7.04 22.63 10.16
N LYS A 184 -5.93 23.00 10.81
CA LYS A 184 -4.64 23.06 10.13
C LYS A 184 -4.01 21.68 9.87
N LYS A 185 -4.37 20.68 10.68
CA LYS A 185 -3.69 19.37 10.71
C LYS A 185 -4.49 18.28 10.02
N PHE A 186 -5.74 18.06 10.46
CA PHE A 186 -6.61 16.96 10.03
C PHE A 186 -7.58 17.33 8.89
N PRO A 187 -8.07 16.37 8.10
CA PRO A 187 -7.74 14.93 8.15
C PRO A 187 -6.43 14.57 7.42
N TYR A 188 -5.71 13.56 7.88
CA TYR A 188 -4.64 12.92 7.10
C TYR A 188 -5.23 11.98 6.05
N PHE A 189 -4.48 11.74 4.96
CA PHE A 189 -4.90 10.81 3.90
C PHE A 189 -3.95 9.62 3.77
N HIS A 190 -4.45 8.42 4.09
CA HIS A 190 -3.79 7.14 3.87
C HIS A 190 -4.34 6.46 2.60
N THR A 191 -3.44 5.82 1.84
CA THR A 191 -3.85 4.89 0.77
C THR A 191 -3.11 3.56 0.87
N ASP A 192 -3.85 2.45 0.74
CA ASP A 192 -3.24 1.14 0.52
C ASP A 192 -2.93 0.97 -0.97
N ALA A 193 -1.65 1.04 -1.32
CA ALA A 193 -1.17 0.93 -2.70
C ALA A 193 -0.60 -0.47 -3.03
N SER A 194 -0.86 -1.48 -2.19
CA SER A 194 -0.29 -2.82 -2.34
C SER A 194 -0.59 -3.45 -3.70
N GLN A 195 -1.82 -3.33 -4.19
CA GLN A 195 -2.22 -3.84 -5.52
C GLN A 195 -1.90 -2.87 -6.67
N ALA A 196 -1.71 -1.59 -6.36
CA ALA A 196 -1.42 -0.55 -7.34
C ALA A 196 0.06 -0.50 -7.75
N ALA A 197 0.98 -0.90 -6.86
CA ALA A 197 2.42 -0.64 -6.98
C ALA A 197 3.05 -1.10 -8.30
N ASN A 198 2.61 -2.25 -8.84
CA ASN A 198 3.09 -2.78 -10.12
C ASN A 198 2.72 -1.91 -11.33
N PHE A 199 1.57 -1.26 -11.28
CA PHE A 199 0.89 -0.78 -12.49
C PHE A 199 0.70 0.74 -12.50
N LEU A 200 0.50 1.36 -11.33
CA LEU A 200 0.16 2.77 -11.20
C LEU A 200 1.36 3.61 -10.77
N SER A 201 1.28 4.92 -11.00
CA SER A 201 2.24 5.88 -10.43
C SER A 201 2.11 5.90 -8.90
N LEU A 202 3.24 5.79 -8.21
CA LEU A 202 3.35 5.86 -6.75
C LEU A 202 3.85 7.23 -6.26
N LYS A 203 3.88 8.24 -7.14
CA LYS A 203 4.41 9.56 -6.79
C LYS A 203 3.50 10.24 -5.75
N VAL A 204 4.00 10.39 -4.53
CA VAL A 204 3.22 10.87 -3.38
C VAL A 204 2.73 12.31 -3.57
N SER A 205 3.52 13.15 -4.26
CA SER A 205 3.14 14.53 -4.60
C SER A 205 1.99 14.61 -5.61
N GLU A 206 1.95 13.69 -6.58
CA GLU A 206 0.86 13.58 -7.55
C GLU A 206 -0.42 13.10 -6.88
N LEU A 207 -0.31 12.12 -5.98
CA LEU A 207 -1.45 11.53 -5.28
C LEU A 207 -1.99 12.44 -4.17
N GLY A 208 -1.11 13.18 -3.50
CA GLY A 208 -1.46 14.07 -2.40
C GLY A 208 -1.75 13.35 -1.09
N VAL A 209 -1.19 12.16 -0.91
CA VAL A 209 -1.36 11.35 0.30
C VAL A 209 -0.38 11.78 1.38
N ASP A 210 -0.76 11.58 2.64
CA ASP A 210 0.11 11.78 3.80
C ASP A 210 0.70 10.44 4.27
N LEU A 211 0.03 9.31 3.98
CA LEU A 211 0.51 7.96 4.23
C LEU A 211 0.27 7.04 3.03
N MET A 212 1.18 6.10 2.76
CA MET A 212 0.98 5.07 1.73
C MET A 212 1.54 3.72 2.18
N THR A 213 0.73 2.69 2.07
CA THR A 213 1.12 1.30 2.34
C THR A 213 1.59 0.59 1.08
N LEU A 214 2.70 -0.16 1.18
CA LEU A 214 3.22 -1.05 0.13
C LEU A 214 3.56 -2.43 0.69
N ASP A 215 3.34 -3.46 -0.12
CA ASP A 215 3.65 -4.87 0.21
C ASP A 215 4.54 -5.49 -0.88
N ALA A 216 5.73 -5.94 -0.48
CA ALA A 216 6.70 -6.54 -1.40
C ALA A 216 6.17 -7.81 -2.07
N SER A 217 5.31 -8.58 -1.40
CA SER A 217 4.77 -9.85 -1.91
C SER A 217 3.86 -9.67 -3.13
N LYS A 218 3.42 -8.44 -3.40
CA LYS A 218 2.59 -8.07 -4.55
C LYS A 218 3.41 -7.64 -5.76
N ILE A 219 4.71 -7.36 -5.58
CA ILE A 219 5.58 -6.76 -6.61
C ILE A 219 6.83 -7.61 -6.92
N TYR A 220 6.70 -8.94 -6.87
CA TYR A 220 7.81 -9.89 -7.07
C TYR A 220 8.96 -9.73 -6.06
N GLY A 221 8.66 -9.11 -4.92
CA GLY A 221 9.55 -8.97 -3.77
C GLY A 221 9.38 -10.09 -2.74
N PRO A 222 10.22 -10.11 -1.69
CA PRO A 222 10.12 -11.11 -0.64
C PRO A 222 8.85 -10.94 0.19
N LYS A 223 8.24 -12.06 0.60
CA LYS A 223 7.24 -12.04 1.69
C LYS A 223 7.94 -11.59 2.98
N GLY A 224 7.18 -11.00 3.91
CA GLY A 224 7.76 -10.50 5.16
C GLY A 224 8.49 -9.16 4.99
N SER A 225 8.13 -8.38 3.96
CA SER A 225 8.62 -7.02 3.77
C SER A 225 7.49 -6.09 3.33
N GLY A 226 7.35 -4.97 4.00
CA GLY A 226 6.46 -3.88 3.65
C GLY A 226 7.13 -2.53 3.84
N VAL A 227 6.48 -1.50 3.33
CA VAL A 227 6.85 -0.10 3.54
C VAL A 227 5.60 0.67 3.92
N LEU A 228 5.76 1.59 4.87
CA LEU A 228 4.83 2.68 5.11
C LEU A 228 5.56 3.99 4.75
N TYR A 229 5.05 4.68 3.74
CA TYR A 229 5.37 6.09 3.56
C TYR A 229 4.62 6.91 4.61
N LEU A 230 5.32 7.82 5.28
CA LEU A 230 4.80 8.73 6.29
C LEU A 230 5.34 10.13 6.01
N LYS A 231 4.50 11.00 5.46
CA LYS A 231 4.89 12.37 5.15
C LYS A 231 5.35 13.13 6.39
N ARG A 232 6.40 13.95 6.24
CA ARG A 232 6.91 14.83 7.30
C ARG A 232 5.80 15.68 7.93
N GLY A 233 5.83 15.78 9.26
CA GLY A 233 4.83 16.52 10.04
C GLY A 233 3.50 15.77 10.25
N THR A 234 3.44 14.49 9.88
CA THR A 234 2.33 13.60 10.22
C THR A 234 2.52 13.04 11.62
N ASP A 235 1.67 13.45 12.56
CA ASP A 235 1.79 12.99 13.95
C ASP A 235 1.14 11.61 14.13
N ILE A 236 1.97 10.60 14.35
CA ILE A 236 1.58 9.19 14.47
C ILE A 236 2.16 8.59 15.76
N SER A 237 1.42 7.71 16.43
CA SER A 237 1.93 6.95 17.59
C SER A 237 2.47 5.58 17.15
N PRO A 238 3.58 5.09 17.75
CA PRO A 238 4.03 3.72 17.51
C PRO A 238 3.03 2.71 18.05
N ILE A 239 2.94 1.55 17.39
CA ILE A 239 2.18 0.40 17.90
C ILE A 239 3.06 -0.80 18.25
N ILE A 240 4.34 -0.78 17.85
CA ILE A 240 5.35 -1.79 18.19
C ILE A 240 6.44 -1.09 18.98
N PHE A 241 6.56 -1.45 20.26
CA PHE A 241 7.51 -0.86 21.21
C PHE A 241 8.74 -1.76 21.39
N GLY A 242 9.88 -1.15 21.74
CA GLY A 242 11.15 -1.87 21.90
C GLY A 242 12.36 -0.96 21.75
N GLY A 243 13.38 -1.44 21.04
CA GLY A 243 14.71 -0.81 20.94
C GLY A 243 14.80 0.48 20.13
N GLY A 244 13.69 1.06 19.69
CA GLY A 244 13.68 2.38 19.05
C GLY A 244 14.09 2.40 17.57
N GLN A 245 14.14 1.24 16.90
CA GLN A 245 14.35 1.17 15.44
C GLN A 245 13.28 1.96 14.68
N GLU A 246 13.60 2.34 13.44
CA GLU A 246 12.74 3.15 12.56
C GLU A 246 12.22 4.42 13.27
N ASP A 247 13.15 5.18 13.88
CA ASP A 247 12.88 6.40 14.65
C ASP A 247 11.85 6.23 15.79
N GLY A 248 11.82 5.03 16.38
CA GLY A 248 10.90 4.66 17.45
C GLY A 248 9.48 4.35 16.98
N LEU A 249 9.18 4.46 15.68
CA LEU A 249 7.86 4.18 15.12
C LEU A 249 7.60 2.69 14.95
N ARG A 250 8.66 1.91 14.69
CA ARG A 250 8.58 0.45 14.45
C ARG A 250 9.82 -0.23 15.02
N SER A 251 9.74 -0.63 16.29
CA SER A 251 10.84 -1.35 16.94
C SER A 251 11.05 -2.77 16.43
N GLY A 252 12.26 -3.30 16.64
CA GLY A 252 12.69 -4.64 16.25
C GLY A 252 13.82 -4.59 15.22
N THR A 253 14.82 -5.47 15.38
CA THR A 253 15.98 -5.53 14.48
C THR A 253 15.54 -5.67 13.02
N GLU A 254 16.15 -4.86 12.16
CA GLU A 254 15.77 -4.67 10.78
C GLU A 254 16.07 -5.93 9.96
N ASN A 255 15.09 -6.38 9.18
CA ASN A 255 15.28 -7.48 8.24
C ASN A 255 15.95 -6.95 6.96
N VAL A 256 17.27 -6.78 7.03
CA VAL A 256 18.08 -6.14 5.96
C VAL A 256 17.94 -6.85 4.62
N ALA A 257 17.89 -8.18 4.62
CA ALA A 257 17.68 -8.96 3.41
C ALA A 257 16.32 -8.64 2.77
N ALA A 258 15.25 -8.58 3.58
CA ALA A 258 13.92 -8.23 3.09
C ALA A 258 13.85 -6.80 2.57
N ILE A 259 14.45 -5.84 3.29
CA ILE A 259 14.55 -4.42 2.89
C ILE A 259 15.26 -4.28 1.53
N ALA A 260 16.40 -4.95 1.35
CA ALA A 260 17.14 -4.97 0.09
C ALA A 260 16.26 -5.50 -1.05
N GLY A 261 15.52 -6.59 -0.78
CA GLY A 261 14.62 -7.20 -1.74
C GLY A 261 13.46 -6.29 -2.14
N MET A 262 12.80 -5.66 -1.17
CA MET A 262 11.72 -4.69 -1.38
C MET A 262 12.18 -3.50 -2.23
N SER A 263 13.33 -2.91 -1.87
CA SER A 263 13.93 -1.80 -2.61
C SER A 263 14.21 -2.18 -4.07
N LYS A 264 14.79 -3.36 -4.32
CA LYS A 264 15.05 -3.85 -5.68
C LYS A 264 13.77 -4.16 -6.45
N ALA A 265 12.77 -4.75 -5.80
CA ALA A 265 11.48 -5.07 -6.41
C ALA A 265 10.76 -3.79 -6.90
N LEU A 266 10.77 -2.73 -6.10
CA LEU A 266 10.23 -1.42 -6.51
C LEU A 266 11.00 -0.81 -7.68
N SER A 267 12.34 -0.86 -7.71
CA SER A 267 13.12 -0.36 -8.85
C SER A 267 12.78 -1.09 -10.15
N LEU A 268 12.66 -2.42 -10.09
CA LEU A 268 12.30 -3.25 -11.25
C LEU A 268 10.87 -2.98 -11.71
N THR A 269 9.97 -2.75 -10.76
CA THR A 269 8.59 -2.37 -11.03
C THR A 269 8.53 -1.05 -11.79
N LEU A 270 9.26 -0.02 -11.33
CA LEU A 270 9.34 1.28 -12.00
C LEU A 270 9.89 1.15 -13.43
N GLU A 271 10.99 0.41 -13.59
CA GLU A 271 11.64 0.16 -14.89
C GLU A 271 10.69 -0.49 -15.90
N LYS A 272 9.94 -1.52 -15.45
CA LYS A 272 9.09 -2.33 -16.33
C LYS A 272 7.66 -1.84 -16.45
N ARG A 273 7.24 -0.87 -15.65
CA ARG A 273 5.82 -0.49 -15.49
C ARG A 273 5.11 -0.30 -16.82
N LYS A 274 5.69 0.48 -17.74
CA LYS A 274 5.07 0.80 -19.04
C LYS A 274 4.85 -0.45 -19.89
N ASP A 275 5.88 -1.25 -20.07
CA ASP A 275 5.82 -2.44 -20.91
C ASP A 275 4.93 -3.52 -20.30
N GLU A 276 4.98 -3.67 -18.97
CA GLU A 276 4.16 -4.63 -18.25
C GLU A 276 2.69 -4.25 -18.24
N ASN A 277 2.36 -2.96 -18.09
CA ASN A 277 1.00 -2.46 -18.29
C ASN A 277 0.48 -2.83 -19.68
N LYS A 278 1.26 -2.59 -20.74
CA LYS A 278 0.87 -2.89 -22.12
C LYS A 278 0.62 -4.39 -22.30
N ARG A 279 1.56 -5.23 -21.86
CA ARG A 279 1.48 -6.69 -21.98
C ARG A 279 0.29 -7.25 -21.19
N MET A 280 0.11 -6.84 -19.94
CA MET A 280 -0.94 -7.34 -19.07
C MET A 280 -2.32 -6.88 -19.51
N THR A 281 -2.47 -5.63 -19.93
CA THR A 281 -3.74 -5.12 -20.48
C THR A 281 -4.19 -5.92 -21.70
N ALA A 282 -3.29 -6.23 -22.63
CA ALA A 282 -3.61 -7.04 -23.79
C ALA A 282 -4.08 -8.46 -23.41
N LEU A 283 -3.40 -9.10 -22.46
CA LEU A 283 -3.77 -10.43 -21.97
C LEU A 283 -5.10 -10.42 -21.21
N ARG A 284 -5.34 -9.40 -20.40
CA ARG A 284 -6.58 -9.19 -19.65
C ARG A 284 -7.76 -9.03 -20.59
N ASN A 285 -7.66 -8.13 -21.57
CA ASN A 285 -8.73 -7.88 -22.53
C ASN A 285 -9.05 -9.15 -23.33
N PHE A 286 -8.02 -9.84 -23.83
CA PHE A 286 -8.18 -11.13 -24.50
C PHE A 286 -8.93 -12.15 -23.62
N CYS A 287 -8.60 -12.23 -22.33
CA CYS A 287 -9.26 -13.13 -21.39
C CYS A 287 -10.73 -12.77 -21.18
N ILE A 288 -11.03 -11.49 -20.93
CA ILE A 288 -12.38 -10.96 -20.72
C ILE A 288 -13.25 -11.24 -21.96
N GLU A 289 -12.78 -10.86 -23.15
CA GLU A 289 -13.50 -11.06 -24.42
C GLU A 289 -13.75 -12.55 -24.70
N SER A 290 -12.74 -13.39 -24.44
CA SER A 290 -12.86 -14.84 -24.65
C SER A 290 -13.88 -15.49 -23.71
N ILE A 291 -13.93 -15.07 -22.45
CA ILE A 291 -14.90 -15.56 -21.46
C ILE A 291 -16.31 -15.14 -21.86
N GLN A 292 -16.54 -13.85 -22.13
CA GLN A 292 -17.86 -13.34 -22.49
C GLN A 292 -18.40 -13.94 -23.78
N LYS A 293 -17.53 -14.14 -24.78
CA LYS A 293 -17.91 -14.82 -26.02
C LYS A 293 -18.33 -16.28 -25.81
N LYS A 294 -17.67 -16.98 -24.88
CA LYS A 294 -17.93 -18.40 -24.62
C LYS A 294 -19.07 -18.63 -23.63
N PHE A 295 -19.27 -17.70 -22.71
CA PHE A 295 -20.26 -17.76 -21.64
C PHE A 295 -21.07 -16.46 -21.63
N PRO A 296 -22.15 -16.36 -22.42
CA PRO A 296 -22.92 -15.12 -22.55
C PRO A 296 -23.55 -14.60 -21.25
N ASN A 297 -23.79 -15.50 -20.28
CA ASN A 297 -24.33 -15.14 -18.96
C ASN A 297 -23.25 -14.69 -17.96
N ALA A 298 -21.95 -14.74 -18.33
CA ALA A 298 -20.87 -14.34 -17.44
C ALA A 298 -20.86 -12.80 -17.28
N ILE A 299 -20.95 -12.33 -16.05
CA ILE A 299 -20.95 -10.90 -15.71
C ILE A 299 -19.58 -10.53 -15.16
N LEU A 300 -18.93 -9.56 -15.80
CA LEU A 300 -17.67 -9.01 -15.32
C LEU A 300 -17.95 -8.14 -14.09
N ASN A 301 -17.35 -8.46 -12.95
CA ASN A 301 -17.46 -7.64 -11.74
C ASN A 301 -16.50 -6.44 -11.85
N GLY A 302 -16.87 -5.26 -11.36
CA GLY A 302 -16.03 -4.05 -11.49
C GLY A 302 -16.02 -3.44 -12.90
N PRO A 303 -15.20 -2.41 -13.16
CA PRO A 303 -15.36 -1.56 -14.33
C PRO A 303 -14.70 -2.16 -15.58
N SER A 304 -15.26 -1.93 -16.77
CA SER A 304 -14.64 -2.36 -18.03
C SER A 304 -13.39 -1.53 -18.38
N GLU A 305 -13.40 -0.25 -18.00
CA GLU A 305 -12.29 0.71 -18.11
C GLU A 305 -11.78 1.10 -16.72
N ASN A 306 -10.73 1.92 -16.61
CA ASN A 306 -10.16 2.32 -15.30
C ASN A 306 -9.91 1.13 -14.33
N ARG A 307 -9.34 0.06 -14.88
CA ARG A 307 -9.15 -1.23 -14.22
C ARG A 307 -7.68 -1.62 -14.20
N LEU A 308 -7.22 -2.27 -13.13
CA LEU A 308 -5.89 -2.84 -13.05
C LEU A 308 -5.61 -3.78 -14.24
N PRO A 309 -4.40 -3.70 -14.85
CA PRO A 309 -4.04 -4.52 -16.01
C PRO A 309 -4.03 -6.02 -15.77
N ASN A 310 -3.93 -6.48 -14.52
CA ASN A 310 -3.80 -7.89 -14.17
C ASN A 310 -5.09 -8.52 -13.61
N ASN A 311 -6.20 -7.78 -13.53
CA ASN A 311 -7.43 -8.24 -12.89
C ASN A 311 -8.48 -8.71 -13.89
N VAL A 312 -9.03 -9.91 -13.66
CA VAL A 312 -10.22 -10.44 -14.33
C VAL A 312 -11.06 -11.14 -13.25
N ASN A 313 -12.30 -10.69 -13.05
CA ASN A 313 -13.20 -11.25 -12.06
C ASN A 313 -14.62 -11.36 -12.66
N PHE A 314 -15.19 -12.56 -12.64
CA PHE A 314 -16.51 -12.85 -13.20
C PHE A 314 -17.39 -13.57 -12.17
N CYS A 315 -18.70 -13.30 -12.23
CA CYS A 315 -19.73 -14.19 -11.71
C CYS A 315 -20.50 -14.85 -12.87
N PHE A 316 -21.17 -15.98 -12.58
CA PHE A 316 -21.87 -16.83 -13.53
C PHE A 316 -23.26 -17.18 -13.02
#